data_AF-A0A9D8PZ21-F1
#
_entry.id   AF-A0A9D8PZ21-F1
#
_cell.length_a   1.000
_cell.length_b   1.000
_cell.length_c   1.000
_cell.angle_alpha   90.00
_cell.angle_beta   90.00
_cell.angle_gamma   90.00
#
_symmetry.space_group_name_H-M   'P 1'
#
loop_
_entity.id
_entity.type
_entity.pdbx_description
1 polymer ?
#
loop_
_entity_poly.entity_id
_entity_poly.type
_entity_poly.pdbx_seq_one_letter_code
_entity_poly.pdbx_strand_id
1 'polypeptide(L)'
;AGVRKIHALGIARLDVLMVSHADNDHAGGVGAVRAAMPVDDWRGPPGMPLPAAGDNLAECAAGRRWQWDGVWFEYLHPHAGFPYLGNESSCVLRIATRHGAALLTGDIGQVIEEALVRRQRPSLQAEVVVAPHHGSGGSSLPMFVAATRARLVLVSAGHGNRFGHPRPEVVERWRGAGAEVLATPASGAVRVWLGEHGLQVRERRSWRRRLWDAAGRARAAVILSEDENTAAAPEG
;
A
#
# COMPACT_ATOMS: atom_id res chain seq x y z
N ALA A 1 -2.16 7.87 -14.90
CA ALA A 1 -0.78 7.41 -14.59
C ALA A 1 -0.69 5.90 -14.37
N GLY A 2 -1.67 5.28 -13.69
CA GLY A 2 -1.68 3.84 -13.38
C GLY A 2 -1.59 2.90 -14.59
N VAL A 3 -2.48 3.06 -15.59
CA VAL A 3 -2.52 2.21 -16.81
C VAL A 3 -1.16 2.10 -17.51
N ARG A 4 -0.46 3.23 -17.71
CA ARG A 4 0.87 3.23 -18.34
C ARG A 4 1.90 2.43 -17.54
N LYS A 5 1.78 2.40 -16.20
CA LYS A 5 2.67 1.61 -15.34
C LYS A 5 2.34 0.13 -15.39
N ILE A 6 1.05 -0.24 -15.43
CA ILE A 6 0.60 -1.62 -15.56
C ILE A 6 1.11 -2.20 -16.90
N HIS A 7 0.92 -1.50 -18.01
CA HIS A 7 1.47 -1.94 -19.31
C HIS A 7 3.01 -1.98 -19.33
N ALA A 8 3.69 -1.05 -18.65
CA ALA A 8 5.15 -1.09 -18.53
C ALA A 8 5.66 -2.30 -17.74
N LEU A 9 4.80 -2.99 -16.99
CA LEU A 9 5.08 -4.27 -16.34
C LEU A 9 4.74 -5.48 -17.24
N GLY A 10 4.30 -5.26 -18.49
CA GLY A 10 3.89 -6.32 -19.41
C GLY A 10 2.51 -6.91 -19.12
N ILE A 11 1.73 -6.28 -18.22
CA ILE A 11 0.42 -6.77 -17.81
C ILE A 11 -0.62 -6.33 -18.83
N ALA A 12 -1.31 -7.30 -19.44
CA ALA A 12 -2.33 -7.09 -20.47
C ALA A 12 -3.77 -7.30 -19.98
N ARG A 13 -3.96 -7.98 -18.84
CA ARG A 13 -5.24 -8.22 -18.16
C ARG A 13 -5.04 -8.20 -16.65
N LEU A 14 -6.10 -7.96 -15.90
CA LEU A 14 -6.09 -8.09 -14.43
C LEU A 14 -7.06 -9.19 -14.02
N ASP A 15 -6.58 -10.16 -13.26
CA ASP A 15 -7.45 -11.20 -12.69
C ASP A 15 -8.38 -10.57 -11.63
N VAL A 16 -7.83 -9.68 -10.81
CA VAL A 16 -8.58 -8.95 -9.78
C VAL A 16 -8.18 -7.48 -9.78
N LEU A 17 -9.16 -6.58 -9.78
CA LEU A 17 -8.98 -5.18 -9.41
C LEU A 17 -9.78 -4.90 -8.14
N MET A 18 -9.06 -4.60 -7.06
CA MET A 18 -9.67 -4.19 -5.80
C MET A 18 -9.49 -2.70 -5.58
N VAL A 19 -10.59 -2.02 -5.26
CA VAL A 19 -10.61 -0.63 -4.81
C VAL A 19 -10.88 -0.62 -3.32
N SER A 20 -10.02 0.06 -2.55
CA SER A 20 -10.16 0.17 -1.09
C SER A 20 -11.47 0.89 -0.72
N HIS A 21 -11.75 2.05 -1.31
CA HIS A 21 -12.96 2.86 -1.15
C HIS A 21 -13.08 3.85 -2.34
N ALA A 22 -14.20 4.60 -2.42
CA ALA A 22 -14.56 5.38 -3.60
C ALA A 22 -13.86 6.74 -3.77
N ASP A 23 -12.99 7.17 -2.85
CA ASP A 23 -12.36 8.48 -2.97
C ASP A 23 -11.45 8.53 -4.21
N ASN A 24 -11.38 9.69 -4.83
CA ASN A 24 -10.83 9.81 -6.18
C ASN A 24 -9.33 9.49 -6.28
N ASP A 25 -8.58 9.62 -5.19
CA ASP A 25 -7.18 9.21 -5.09
C ASP A 25 -6.98 7.68 -4.97
N HIS A 26 -8.07 6.92 -4.77
CA HIS A 26 -8.10 5.46 -4.81
C HIS A 26 -8.86 4.93 -6.04
N ALA A 27 -10.06 5.44 -6.28
CA ALA A 27 -10.97 4.98 -7.35
C ALA A 27 -10.84 5.76 -8.67
N GLY A 28 -10.19 6.93 -8.68
CA GLY A 28 -10.17 7.82 -9.86
C GLY A 28 -9.48 7.24 -11.10
N GLY A 29 -8.66 6.20 -10.92
CA GLY A 29 -8.03 5.47 -12.03
C GLY A 29 -8.90 4.39 -12.68
N VAL A 30 -10.02 4.01 -12.06
CA VAL A 30 -10.78 2.80 -12.42
C VAL A 30 -11.33 2.86 -13.85
N GLY A 31 -11.95 3.99 -14.24
CA GLY A 31 -12.50 4.13 -15.59
C GLY A 31 -11.43 4.02 -16.68
N ALA A 32 -10.23 4.55 -16.42
CA ALA A 32 -9.10 4.44 -17.34
C ALA A 32 -8.58 3.00 -17.44
N VAL A 33 -8.58 2.23 -16.34
CA VAL A 33 -8.19 0.81 -16.36
C VAL A 33 -9.21 0.00 -17.17
N ARG A 34 -10.51 0.16 -16.90
CA ARG A 34 -11.58 -0.52 -17.63
C ARG A 34 -11.54 -0.27 -19.14
N ALA A 35 -11.21 0.95 -19.54
CA ALA A 35 -11.08 1.31 -20.96
C ALA A 35 -9.83 0.73 -21.63
N ALA A 36 -8.79 0.38 -20.84
CA ALA A 36 -7.48 0.00 -21.37
C ALA A 36 -7.21 -1.51 -21.34
N MET A 37 -7.84 -2.27 -20.45
CA MET A 37 -7.62 -3.71 -20.31
C MET A 37 -8.81 -4.44 -19.69
N PRO A 38 -8.99 -5.74 -19.99
CA PRO A 38 -9.97 -6.56 -19.31
C PRO A 38 -9.59 -6.75 -17.83
N VAL A 39 -10.63 -6.82 -16.99
CA VAL A 39 -10.57 -7.12 -15.57
C VAL A 39 -11.59 -8.22 -15.29
N ASP A 40 -11.15 -9.35 -14.76
CA ASP A 40 -12.02 -10.53 -14.58
C ASP A 40 -12.90 -10.41 -13.33
N ASP A 41 -12.35 -9.87 -12.23
CA ASP A 41 -13.04 -9.72 -10.95
C ASP A 41 -12.84 -8.31 -10.37
N TRP A 42 -13.96 -7.64 -10.08
CA TRP A 42 -13.98 -6.31 -9.48
C TRP A 42 -14.33 -6.41 -8.01
N ARG A 43 -13.51 -5.84 -7.14
CA ARG A 43 -13.70 -5.91 -5.68
C ARG A 43 -13.69 -4.56 -5.00
N GLY A 44 -14.45 -4.44 -3.92
CA GLY A 44 -14.47 -3.25 -3.07
C GLY A 44 -15.39 -3.42 -1.87
N PRO A 45 -15.55 -2.40 -1.02
CA PRO A 45 -16.36 -2.54 0.17
C PRO A 45 -17.86 -2.54 -0.15
N PRO A 46 -18.69 -3.15 0.72
CA PRO A 46 -20.13 -3.18 0.57
C PRO A 46 -20.69 -1.76 0.45
N GLY A 47 -21.60 -1.56 -0.50
CA GLY A 47 -22.23 -0.25 -0.74
C GLY A 47 -21.33 0.82 -1.36
N MET A 48 -20.11 0.48 -1.81
CA MET A 48 -19.24 1.44 -2.52
C MET A 48 -19.90 1.94 -3.82
N PRO A 49 -20.04 3.26 -4.01
CA PRO A 49 -20.54 3.81 -5.26
C PRO A 49 -19.43 3.77 -6.33
N LEU A 50 -19.28 2.64 -7.02
CA LEU A 50 -18.32 2.49 -8.11
C LEU A 50 -19.02 2.16 -9.43
N PRO A 51 -19.52 3.19 -10.16
CA PRO A 51 -20.25 3.01 -11.42
C PRO A 51 -19.47 2.19 -12.47
N ALA A 52 -18.14 2.28 -12.42
CA ALA A 52 -17.27 1.62 -13.37
C ALA A 52 -17.05 0.12 -13.11
N ALA A 53 -17.44 -0.43 -11.95
CA ALA A 53 -17.42 -1.88 -11.72
C ALA A 53 -18.68 -2.60 -12.26
N GLY A 54 -19.74 -1.84 -12.60
CA GLY A 54 -21.04 -2.41 -12.93
C GLY A 54 -21.73 -3.04 -11.70
N ASP A 55 -22.77 -3.85 -11.96
CA ASP A 55 -23.60 -4.43 -10.89
C ASP A 55 -22.94 -5.61 -10.16
N ASN A 56 -21.80 -6.12 -10.66
CA ASN A 56 -21.13 -7.32 -10.16
C ASN A 56 -19.83 -6.99 -9.41
N LEU A 57 -19.92 -6.13 -8.39
CA LEU A 57 -18.80 -5.86 -7.48
C LEU A 57 -18.77 -6.93 -6.37
N ALA A 58 -17.72 -7.75 -6.34
CA ALA A 58 -17.50 -8.69 -5.25
C ALA A 58 -17.03 -7.95 -3.99
N GLU A 59 -17.83 -8.06 -2.92
CA GLU A 59 -17.56 -7.33 -1.69
C GLU A 59 -16.35 -7.91 -0.92
N CYS A 60 -15.47 -7.02 -0.46
CA CYS A 60 -14.49 -7.34 0.57
C CYS A 60 -15.22 -7.46 1.92
N ALA A 61 -15.07 -8.61 2.57
CA ALA A 61 -15.72 -8.90 3.84
C ALA A 61 -14.75 -9.65 4.76
N ALA A 62 -14.62 -9.18 6.00
CA ALA A 62 -13.69 -9.70 6.99
C ALA A 62 -13.84 -11.22 7.15
N GLY A 63 -12.72 -11.93 7.18
CA GLY A 63 -12.66 -13.39 7.24
C GLY A 63 -12.75 -14.10 5.90
N ARG A 64 -13.14 -13.42 4.80
CA ARG A 64 -12.97 -13.99 3.45
C ARG A 64 -11.49 -14.12 3.12
N ARG A 65 -11.12 -15.31 2.64
CA ARG A 65 -9.75 -15.68 2.31
C ARG A 65 -9.70 -16.37 0.96
N TRP A 66 -8.60 -16.17 0.25
CA TRP A 66 -8.28 -16.95 -0.94
C TRP A 66 -6.77 -17.15 -1.04
N GLN A 67 -6.37 -18.12 -1.86
CA GLN A 67 -4.97 -18.36 -2.16
C GLN A 67 -4.74 -18.24 -3.66
N TRP A 68 -3.60 -17.67 -4.03
CA TRP A 68 -3.13 -17.61 -5.40
C TRP A 68 -1.62 -17.83 -5.41
N ASP A 69 -1.16 -18.85 -6.13
CA ASP A 69 0.26 -19.21 -6.28
C ASP A 69 1.04 -19.29 -4.96
N GLY A 70 0.43 -19.92 -3.95
CA GLY A 70 1.04 -20.06 -2.62
C GLY A 70 0.94 -18.80 -1.73
N VAL A 71 0.39 -17.70 -2.23
CA VAL A 71 0.16 -16.45 -1.49
C VAL A 71 -1.26 -16.43 -0.93
N TRP A 72 -1.38 -16.22 0.37
CA TRP A 72 -2.65 -16.10 1.07
C TRP A 72 -3.11 -14.65 1.13
N PHE A 73 -4.37 -14.44 0.83
CA PHE A 73 -5.03 -13.15 0.90
C PHE A 73 -6.19 -13.25 1.89
N GLU A 74 -6.32 -12.26 2.76
CA GLU A 74 -7.38 -12.20 3.77
C GLU A 74 -7.89 -10.77 3.93
N TYR A 75 -9.20 -10.60 3.85
CA TYR A 75 -9.84 -9.36 4.26
C TYR A 75 -9.96 -9.33 5.79
N LEU A 76 -9.49 -8.24 6.39
CA LEU A 76 -9.66 -7.97 7.83
C LEU A 76 -10.79 -6.97 8.10
N HIS A 77 -11.14 -6.14 7.10
CA HIS A 77 -12.19 -5.13 7.19
C HIS A 77 -12.70 -4.82 5.77
N PRO A 78 -13.98 -4.44 5.58
CA PRO A 78 -15.05 -4.32 6.57
C PRO A 78 -15.66 -5.66 7.00
N HIS A 79 -16.30 -5.71 8.17
CA HIS A 79 -17.08 -6.89 8.57
C HIS A 79 -18.44 -6.90 7.85
N ALA A 80 -19.08 -8.07 7.79
CA ALA A 80 -20.40 -8.21 7.18
C ALA A 80 -21.41 -7.24 7.82
N GLY A 81 -22.17 -6.52 7.00
CA GLY A 81 -23.16 -5.53 7.44
C GLY A 81 -22.59 -4.16 7.82
N PHE A 82 -21.28 -3.93 7.69
CA PHE A 82 -20.72 -2.60 7.91
C PHE A 82 -21.21 -1.61 6.84
N PRO A 83 -21.76 -0.44 7.21
CA PRO A 83 -22.26 0.54 6.25
C PRO A 83 -21.11 1.22 5.50
N TYR A 84 -21.38 1.70 4.29
CA TYR A 84 -20.41 2.49 3.53
C TYR A 84 -20.25 3.90 4.15
N LEU A 85 -19.09 4.16 4.72
CA LEU A 85 -18.68 5.36 5.45
C LEU A 85 -17.38 5.96 4.88
N GLY A 86 -17.18 5.86 3.56
CA GLY A 86 -15.98 6.36 2.88
C GLY A 86 -14.71 5.67 3.38
N ASN A 87 -13.74 6.47 3.83
CA ASN A 87 -12.46 6.00 4.36
C ASN A 87 -12.56 4.85 5.37
N GLU A 88 -13.52 4.93 6.30
CA GLU A 88 -13.71 3.91 7.32
C GLU A 88 -14.25 2.59 6.76
N SER A 89 -14.64 2.54 5.48
CA SER A 89 -15.03 1.30 4.79
C SER A 89 -13.90 0.69 3.98
N SER A 90 -12.70 1.29 4.00
CA SER A 90 -11.57 0.81 3.21
C SER A 90 -11.35 -0.70 3.34
N CYS A 91 -11.29 -1.44 2.23
CA CYS A 91 -10.88 -2.84 2.29
C CYS A 91 -9.48 -2.96 2.91
N VAL A 92 -9.38 -3.58 4.09
CA VAL A 92 -8.10 -3.90 4.71
C VAL A 92 -7.71 -5.30 4.29
N LEU A 93 -6.65 -5.41 3.50
CA LEU A 93 -6.19 -6.65 2.91
C LEU A 93 -4.83 -7.04 3.50
N ARG A 94 -4.78 -8.23 4.08
CA ARG A 94 -3.53 -8.90 4.44
C ARG A 94 -3.11 -9.83 3.31
N ILE A 95 -1.85 -9.72 2.89
CA ILE A 95 -1.23 -10.56 1.87
C ILE A 95 -0.07 -11.28 2.53
N ALA A 96 -0.09 -12.61 2.58
CA ALA A 96 0.88 -13.39 3.33
C ALA A 96 1.48 -14.52 2.51
N THR A 97 2.76 -14.76 2.73
CA THR A 97 3.53 -15.88 2.19
C THR A 97 4.17 -16.64 3.36
N ARG A 98 4.94 -17.70 3.05
CA ARG A 98 5.78 -18.36 4.04
C ARG A 98 6.92 -17.48 4.57
N HIS A 99 7.22 -16.35 3.91
CA HIS A 99 8.35 -15.46 4.23
C HIS A 99 7.95 -14.16 4.95
N GLY A 100 6.65 -13.90 5.10
CA GLY A 100 6.14 -12.68 5.72
C GLY A 100 4.79 -12.27 5.17
N ALA A 101 4.33 -11.09 5.57
CA ALA A 101 3.08 -10.50 5.16
C ALA A 101 3.20 -8.99 4.88
N ALA A 102 2.33 -8.51 4.02
CA ALA A 102 2.05 -7.11 3.79
C ALA A 102 0.61 -6.78 4.21
N LEU A 103 0.40 -5.59 4.74
CA LEU A 103 -0.91 -5.07 5.11
C LEU A 103 -1.23 -3.81 4.30
N LEU A 104 -2.29 -3.89 3.51
CA LEU A 104 -2.86 -2.78 2.75
C LEU A 104 -4.09 -2.27 3.49
N THR A 105 -4.02 -1.06 4.04
CA THR A 105 -5.03 -0.57 4.98
C THR A 105 -6.05 0.37 4.33
N GLY A 106 -5.78 0.85 3.11
CA GLY A 106 -6.51 1.99 2.55
C GLY A 106 -6.47 3.18 3.51
N ASP A 107 -7.60 3.85 3.69
CA ASP A 107 -7.68 5.10 4.45
C ASP A 107 -8.42 4.95 5.78
N ILE A 108 -8.45 3.74 6.35
CA ILE A 108 -9.04 3.52 7.67
C ILE A 108 -8.50 4.53 8.70
N GLY A 109 -9.39 5.02 9.56
CA GLY A 109 -9.05 5.92 10.65
C GLY A 109 -8.89 5.20 11.98
N GLN A 110 -8.64 6.00 13.01
CA GLN A 110 -8.39 5.54 14.38
C GLN A 110 -9.47 4.59 14.92
N VAL A 111 -10.74 4.82 14.59
CA VAL A 111 -11.86 3.99 15.07
C VAL A 111 -11.75 2.56 14.55
N ILE A 112 -11.40 2.40 13.27
CA ILE A 112 -11.26 1.10 12.64
C ILE A 112 -9.95 0.44 13.04
N GLU A 113 -8.85 1.20 13.17
CA GLU A 113 -7.60 0.71 13.73
C GLU A 113 -7.79 0.10 15.12
N GLU A 114 -8.50 0.78 16.00
CA GLU A 114 -8.80 0.29 17.35
C GLU A 114 -9.69 -0.98 17.32
N ALA A 115 -10.71 -0.99 16.44
CA ALA A 115 -11.55 -2.17 16.25
C ALA A 115 -10.76 -3.39 15.74
N LEU A 116 -9.85 -3.18 14.80
CA LEU A 116 -8.95 -4.22 14.27
C LEU A 116 -8.01 -4.76 15.34
N VAL A 117 -7.39 -3.89 16.15
CA VAL A 117 -6.52 -4.31 17.25
C VAL A 117 -7.29 -5.15 18.27
N ARG A 118 -8.55 -4.79 18.59
CA ARG A 118 -9.37 -5.57 19.53
C ARG A 118 -9.80 -6.92 18.98
N ARG A 119 -10.18 -6.99 17.71
CA ARG A 119 -10.83 -8.19 17.14
C ARG A 119 -9.85 -9.15 16.48
N GLN A 120 -8.76 -8.63 15.92
CA GLN A 120 -7.92 -9.35 14.94
C GLN A 120 -6.43 -9.06 15.12
N ARG A 121 -5.98 -8.72 16.34
CA ARG A 121 -4.57 -8.36 16.62
C ARG A 121 -3.53 -9.28 15.98
N PRO A 122 -3.65 -10.63 16.06
CA PRO A 122 -2.65 -11.51 15.48
C PRO A 122 -2.53 -11.35 13.96
N SER A 123 -3.64 -11.12 13.26
CA SER A 123 -3.66 -10.92 11.81
C SER A 123 -3.09 -9.57 11.37
N LEU A 124 -2.88 -8.62 12.28
CA LEU A 124 -2.26 -7.33 11.94
C LEU A 124 -0.76 -7.42 11.73
N GLN A 125 -0.10 -8.48 12.21
CA GLN A 125 1.34 -8.65 12.06
C GLN A 125 1.72 -8.77 10.58
N ALA A 126 2.56 -7.84 10.11
CA ALA A 126 3.04 -7.74 8.75
C ALA A 126 4.37 -6.98 8.70
N GLU A 127 5.36 -7.49 7.98
CA GLU A 127 6.67 -6.85 7.79
C GLU A 127 6.54 -5.55 7.00
N VAL A 128 5.54 -5.46 6.12
CA VAL A 128 5.28 -4.28 5.27
C VAL A 128 3.87 -3.75 5.54
N VAL A 129 3.76 -2.46 5.81
CA VAL A 129 2.45 -1.79 5.95
C VAL A 129 2.40 -0.63 4.96
N VAL A 130 1.34 -0.53 4.17
CA VAL A 130 1.01 0.75 3.52
C VAL A 130 0.31 1.60 4.56
N ALA A 131 0.88 2.77 4.87
CA ALA A 131 0.40 3.61 5.96
C ALA A 131 -1.08 3.98 5.72
N PRO A 132 -1.95 3.81 6.74
CA PRO A 132 -3.33 4.22 6.61
C PRO A 132 -3.45 5.69 6.22
N HIS A 133 -4.36 5.98 5.29
CA HIS A 133 -4.76 7.33 4.95
C HIS A 133 -3.58 8.24 4.61
N HIS A 134 -2.64 7.72 3.83
CA HIS A 134 -1.43 8.42 3.40
C HIS A 134 -0.55 8.91 4.56
N GLY A 135 -0.69 8.35 5.76
CA GLY A 135 -0.03 8.81 6.98
C GLY A 135 -0.65 10.10 7.54
N SER A 136 -1.97 10.24 7.50
CA SER A 136 -2.70 11.35 8.12
C SER A 136 -2.63 11.29 9.65
N GLY A 137 -2.77 12.44 10.32
CA GLY A 137 -2.74 12.51 11.79
C GLY A 137 -3.93 11.79 12.47
N GLY A 138 -5.03 11.60 11.73
CA GLY A 138 -6.19 10.82 12.12
C GLY A 138 -6.01 9.31 11.91
N SER A 139 -4.77 8.82 11.87
CA SER A 139 -4.45 7.42 11.64
C SER A 139 -3.16 7.01 12.36
N SER A 140 -2.80 5.74 12.21
CA SER A 140 -1.64 5.06 12.76
C SER A 140 -1.59 5.17 14.28
N LEU A 141 -2.67 4.90 15.02
CA LEU A 141 -2.69 4.89 16.48
C LEU A 141 -1.51 4.07 17.05
N PRO A 142 -0.91 4.47 18.19
CA PRO A 142 0.21 3.74 18.78
C PRO A 142 -0.05 2.24 18.97
N MET A 143 -1.28 1.88 19.39
CA MET A 143 -1.67 0.47 19.56
C MET A 143 -1.74 -0.31 18.24
N PHE A 144 -2.13 0.35 17.14
CA PHE A 144 -2.18 -0.24 15.82
C PHE A 144 -0.77 -0.42 15.28
N VAL A 145 0.06 0.63 15.33
CA VAL A 145 1.48 0.58 14.98
C VAL A 145 2.18 -0.58 15.70
N ALA A 146 2.01 -0.67 17.02
CA ALA A 146 2.61 -1.74 17.82
C ALA A 146 2.08 -3.14 17.47
N ALA A 147 0.80 -3.28 17.09
CA ALA A 147 0.21 -4.55 16.69
C ALA A 147 0.74 -5.05 15.33
N THR A 148 1.10 -4.14 14.42
CA THR A 148 1.60 -4.53 13.09
C THR A 148 3.01 -5.11 13.11
N ARG A 149 3.87 -4.66 14.04
CA ARG A 149 5.30 -5.01 14.07
C ARG A 149 6.01 -4.78 12.72
N ALA A 150 5.56 -3.75 11.99
CA ALA A 150 6.09 -3.42 10.68
C ALA A 150 7.58 -3.13 10.74
N ARG A 151 8.32 -3.65 9.76
CA ARG A 151 9.73 -3.32 9.52
C ARG A 151 9.85 -2.22 8.48
N LEU A 152 8.93 -2.18 7.52
CA LEU A 152 8.84 -1.18 6.47
C LEU A 152 7.42 -0.62 6.38
N VAL A 153 7.33 0.70 6.34
CA VAL A 153 6.08 1.43 6.15
C VAL A 153 6.17 2.26 4.89
N LEU A 154 5.21 2.08 3.99
CA LEU A 154 5.11 2.80 2.73
C LEU A 154 4.03 3.85 2.82
N VAL A 155 4.40 5.11 2.67
CA VAL A 155 3.46 6.22 2.55
C VAL A 155 3.26 6.54 1.08
N SER A 156 2.07 6.25 0.56
CA SER A 156 1.64 6.78 -0.73
C SER A 156 1.18 8.22 -0.53
N ALA A 157 1.87 9.20 -1.08
CA ALA A 157 1.43 10.59 -1.02
C ALA A 157 1.83 11.35 -2.30
N GLY A 158 1.08 12.40 -2.63
CA GLY A 158 1.46 13.33 -3.70
C GLY A 158 2.64 14.22 -3.29
N HIS A 159 3.54 14.53 -4.24
CA HIS A 159 4.54 15.58 -4.02
C HIS A 159 3.84 16.94 -3.84
N GLY A 160 4.19 17.68 -2.80
CA GLY A 160 3.52 18.95 -2.47
C GLY A 160 2.02 18.79 -2.21
N ASN A 161 1.56 17.62 -1.75
CA ASN A 161 0.14 17.42 -1.47
C ASN A 161 -0.36 18.45 -0.46
N ARG A 162 -1.52 19.05 -0.75
CA ARG A 162 -2.13 20.13 0.05
C ARG A 162 -2.51 19.74 1.48
N PHE A 163 -2.61 18.44 1.76
CA PHE A 163 -2.99 17.93 3.07
C PHE A 163 -1.81 17.87 4.05
N GLY A 164 -0.57 17.98 3.54
CA GLY A 164 0.64 17.89 4.36
C GLY A 164 0.88 16.48 4.89
N HIS A 165 0.66 15.47 4.04
CA HIS A 165 0.90 14.06 4.33
C HIS A 165 2.26 13.57 3.78
N PRO A 166 2.94 12.64 4.47
CA PRO A 166 2.62 12.15 5.81
C PRO A 166 2.83 13.22 6.87
N ARG A 167 2.10 13.12 7.98
CA ARG A 167 2.31 13.96 9.16
C ARG A 167 3.62 13.61 9.87
N PRO A 168 4.45 14.58 10.29
CA PRO A 168 5.71 14.30 11.00
C PRO A 168 5.52 13.40 12.23
N GLU A 169 4.48 13.65 13.04
CA GLU A 169 4.18 12.87 14.24
C GLU A 169 3.81 11.41 13.94
N VAL A 170 3.24 11.13 12.76
CA VAL A 170 2.95 9.77 12.30
C VAL A 170 4.23 9.07 11.87
N VAL A 171 5.11 9.76 11.14
CA VAL A 171 6.42 9.22 10.74
C VAL A 171 7.28 8.90 11.96
N GLU A 172 7.34 9.80 12.93
CA GLU A 172 8.07 9.61 14.18
C GLU A 172 7.55 8.41 14.97
N ARG A 173 6.23 8.23 15.01
CA ARG A 173 5.61 7.07 15.67
C ARG A 173 6.01 5.74 15.04
N TRP A 174 5.97 5.66 13.71
CA TRP A 174 6.41 4.46 12.98
C TRP A 174 7.90 4.18 13.20
N ARG A 175 8.75 5.21 13.12
CA ARG A 175 10.20 5.08 13.37
C ARG A 175 10.52 4.71 14.82
N GLY A 176 9.80 5.30 15.77
CA GLY A 176 9.92 4.97 17.20
C GLY A 176 9.51 3.53 17.52
N ALA A 177 8.67 2.92 16.68
CA ALA A 177 8.33 1.50 16.74
C ALA A 177 9.32 0.58 16.00
N GLY A 178 10.40 1.13 15.43
CA GLY A 178 11.46 0.39 14.74
C GLY A 178 11.25 0.20 13.23
N ALA A 179 10.26 0.85 12.63
CA ALA A 179 10.02 0.75 11.20
C ALA A 179 10.84 1.75 10.38
N GLU A 180 11.34 1.32 9.23
CA GLU A 180 11.77 2.22 8.16
C GLU A 180 10.53 2.81 7.47
N VAL A 181 10.54 4.13 7.20
CA VAL A 181 9.41 4.81 6.57
C VAL A 181 9.86 5.41 5.24
N LEU A 182 9.27 4.93 4.14
CA LEU A 182 9.48 5.45 2.79
C LEU A 182 8.23 6.16 2.30
N ALA A 183 8.41 7.27 1.58
CA ALA A 183 7.31 8.04 1.03
C ALA A 183 7.49 8.27 -0.47
N THR A 184 6.45 7.99 -1.25
CA THR A 184 6.50 8.06 -2.72
C THR A 184 6.91 9.44 -3.30
N PRO A 185 6.68 10.61 -2.64
CA PRO A 185 7.25 11.88 -3.08
C PRO A 185 8.77 11.90 -3.14
N ALA A 186 9.46 11.18 -2.26
CA ALA A 186 10.93 11.11 -2.21
C ALA A 186 11.47 9.90 -2.99
N SER A 187 10.76 8.78 -2.92
CA SER A 187 11.19 7.48 -3.46
C SER A 187 10.85 7.28 -4.94
N GLY A 188 9.80 7.94 -5.43
CA GLY A 188 9.13 7.55 -6.67
C GLY A 188 8.41 6.20 -6.52
N ALA A 189 8.39 5.38 -7.57
CA ALA A 189 7.85 4.03 -7.48
C ALA A 189 8.74 3.17 -6.55
N VAL A 190 8.11 2.49 -5.60
CA VAL A 190 8.78 1.57 -4.67
C VAL A 190 8.41 0.15 -5.08
N ARG A 191 9.41 -0.72 -5.17
CA ARG A 191 9.21 -2.18 -5.34
C ARG A 191 9.70 -2.86 -4.08
N VAL A 192 8.90 -3.80 -3.59
CA VAL A 192 9.20 -4.59 -2.39
C VAL A 192 9.14 -6.06 -2.74
N TRP A 193 10.11 -6.83 -2.27
CA TRP A 193 10.14 -8.27 -2.37
C TRP A 193 10.12 -8.87 -0.97
N LEU A 194 9.24 -9.83 -0.75
CA LEU A 194 9.12 -10.63 0.47
C LEU A 194 9.36 -12.10 0.09
N GLY A 195 10.59 -12.58 0.24
CA GLY A 195 11.00 -13.90 -0.22
C GLY A 195 12.08 -14.55 0.64
N GLU A 196 12.73 -15.58 0.13
CA GLU A 196 13.75 -16.37 0.84
C GLU A 196 14.93 -15.52 1.35
N HIS A 197 15.27 -14.46 0.60
CA HIS A 197 16.30 -13.49 0.97
C HIS A 197 15.79 -12.39 1.91
N GLY A 198 14.61 -12.58 2.52
CA GLY A 198 13.96 -11.62 3.40
C GLY A 198 13.30 -10.45 2.67
N LEU A 199 13.08 -9.37 3.43
CA LEU A 199 12.49 -8.12 2.95
C LEU A 199 13.54 -7.31 2.18
N GLN A 200 13.28 -7.04 0.90
CA GLN A 200 14.10 -6.17 0.05
C GLN A 200 13.26 -5.05 -0.54
N VAL A 201 13.87 -3.87 -0.71
CA VAL A 201 13.19 -2.67 -1.22
C VAL A 201 14.03 -1.96 -2.28
N ARG A 202 13.35 -1.38 -3.28
CA ARG A 202 13.99 -0.54 -4.30
C ARG A 202 13.15 0.68 -4.63
N GLU A 203 13.80 1.84 -4.62
CA GLU A 203 13.19 3.13 -4.92
C GLU A 203 13.59 3.64 -6.31
N ARG A 204 12.61 4.08 -7.11
CA ARG A 204 12.85 4.49 -8.50
C ARG A 204 13.67 5.78 -8.64
N ARG A 205 13.55 6.73 -7.72
CA ARG A 205 14.29 8.01 -7.76
C ARG A 205 15.73 7.84 -7.29
N SER A 206 15.96 7.06 -6.24
CA SER A 206 17.31 6.69 -5.79
C SER A 206 18.05 5.89 -6.87
N TRP A 207 17.34 4.98 -7.57
CA TRP A 207 17.93 4.11 -8.59
C TRP A 207 18.10 4.74 -10.00
N ARG A 208 17.40 5.82 -10.34
CA ARG A 208 17.74 6.63 -11.53
C ARG A 208 17.75 8.10 -11.18
N ARG A 209 18.85 8.53 -10.58
CA ARG A 209 19.15 9.94 -10.33
C ARG A 209 19.20 10.65 -11.68
N ARG A 210 18.22 11.49 -12.00
CA ARG A 210 18.35 12.44 -13.11
C ARG A 210 19.12 13.66 -12.61
N LEU A 211 19.88 14.32 -13.48
CA LEU A 211 20.69 15.50 -13.08
C LEU A 211 19.85 16.60 -12.40
N TRP A 212 18.57 16.73 -12.75
CA TRP A 212 17.65 17.69 -12.11
C TRP A 212 17.04 17.21 -10.79
N ASP A 213 17.19 15.93 -10.41
CA ASP A 213 16.86 15.45 -9.07
C ASP A 213 17.92 15.89 -8.04
N ALA A 214 19.09 16.36 -8.49
CA ALA A 214 20.13 16.98 -7.66
C ALA A 214 19.89 18.47 -7.41
N ALA A 215 19.21 19.17 -8.34
CA ALA A 215 18.92 20.60 -8.21
C ALA A 215 18.01 20.94 -7.02
N GLY A 216 17.22 19.97 -6.51
CA GLY A 216 16.44 20.11 -5.28
C GLY A 216 17.18 19.75 -3.98
N ARG A 217 18.45 19.32 -4.04
CA ARG A 217 19.24 18.83 -2.89
C ARG A 217 20.67 19.39 -2.86
N ALA A 218 20.79 20.71 -3.02
CA ALA A 218 21.99 21.45 -2.65
C ALA A 218 21.98 21.87 -1.15
N ARG A 219 21.43 21.02 -0.26
CA ARG A 219 21.65 21.10 1.18
C ARG A 219 21.86 19.68 1.71
N ALA A 220 22.99 19.50 2.40
CA ALA A 220 23.57 18.26 2.93
C ALA A 220 24.35 17.40 1.91
N ALA A 221 25.57 17.84 1.57
CA ALA A 221 26.70 16.93 1.37
C ALA A 221 27.10 16.34 2.75
N VAL A 222 27.73 15.18 2.92
CA VAL A 222 29.06 14.78 2.44
C VAL A 222 29.20 13.25 2.67
N ILE A 223 29.95 12.58 1.78
CA ILE A 223 30.52 11.20 1.83
C ILE A 223 29.54 10.05 1.55
N LEU A 224 29.74 9.33 0.43
CA LEU A 224 29.97 7.87 0.38
C LEU A 224 30.45 7.46 -1.03
N SER A 225 31.38 6.49 -1.05
CA SER A 225 32.24 6.06 -2.15
C SER A 225 31.51 5.44 -3.34
N GLU A 226 32.11 5.61 -4.52
CA GLU A 226 31.81 4.86 -5.73
C GLU A 226 32.50 3.50 -5.61
N ASP A 227 31.75 2.42 -5.49
CA ASP A 227 32.21 1.12 -5.98
C ASP A 227 31.03 0.38 -6.61
N GLU A 228 31.23 0.07 -7.89
CA GLU A 228 30.30 -0.55 -8.80
C GLU A 228 30.28 -2.07 -8.62
N ASN A 229 29.12 -2.66 -8.94
CA ASN A 229 28.98 -4.03 -9.46
C ASN A 229 28.96 -5.20 -8.45
N THR A 230 27.76 -5.70 -8.14
CA THR A 230 27.28 -7.05 -8.57
C THR A 230 25.99 -7.42 -7.84
N ALA A 231 24.89 -7.49 -8.58
CA ALA A 231 23.81 -8.42 -8.29
C ALA A 231 23.20 -8.82 -9.63
N ALA A 232 23.64 -9.97 -10.12
CA ALA A 232 23.08 -10.63 -11.29
C ALA A 232 21.59 -10.93 -11.06
N ALA A 233 20.80 -10.86 -12.14
CA ALA A 233 19.42 -11.35 -12.14
C ALA A 233 19.41 -12.86 -11.85
N PRO A 234 18.41 -13.40 -11.13
CA PRO A 234 18.25 -14.85 -11.08
C PRO A 234 17.80 -15.34 -12.46
N GLU A 235 18.58 -16.25 -13.03
CA GLU A 235 18.13 -17.18 -14.07
C GLU A 235 17.26 -18.26 -13.42
N GLY A 236 16.16 -18.62 -14.08
CA GLY A 236 15.26 -19.72 -13.68
C GLY A 236 13.81 -19.30 -13.56
#